data_AF-A0A1U9KLU2-F1
#
_entry.id   AF-A0A1U9KLU2-F1
#
_cell.length_a   1.000
_cell.length_b   1.000
_cell.length_c   1.000
_cell.angle_alpha   90.00
_cell.angle_beta   90.00
_cell.angle_gamma   90.00
#
_symmetry.space_group_name_H-M   'P 1'
#
loop_
_entity.id
_entity.type
_entity.pdbx_description
1 polymer ?
#
loop_
_entity_poly.entity_id
_entity_poly.type
_entity_poly.pdbx_seq_one_letter_code
_entity_poly.pdbx_strand_id
1 'polypeptide(L)'
;MRLFAYFLPVAATVICLVGCTPPDFNHPGPLANDAAYDGLFPQWAELCAVSQISKKPGYGADIAGGPGGHAVMFLHGACLDPHSTYPVLHACADGGTGISMNAHFVNANWVGIGDRAFFFDGILRPGEGLGRADYQATKAEAQKRGLYSAINFRDWAVADRPAGTSRESWKYEVSIGTDYAVSFGRARYCARLPLTEKQMSRAISFLNSRNAPYHQGEKTFDTNVLQDNCNHLTHNALAAAGFWHNWPVDRFILTSAFSFPVPKNEVVNLLDRAARHAPDDLHALYHDPLTRRSLMDDGWLPGEPGIILDSHPVRTPNDVYNTRLALIFYDDPVLGHYHRAFQRYLDAPRYHDLRANLLWYRALYARISAERKPLAWWLGREPSDFSAFYNAYYDWLTREQALVERGLNQLPAPGASAWSVIPVETPPAATAQSSALRSLPPAGK
;
A
#
# COMPACT_ATOMS: atom_id res chain seq x y z
N MET A 1 -53.65 0.71 36.63
CA MET A 1 -52.57 -0.28 36.39
C MET A 1 -51.36 0.44 35.84
N ARG A 2 -50.31 0.57 36.65
CA ARG A 2 -48.97 1.01 36.24
C ARG A 2 -48.26 -0.19 35.61
N LEU A 3 -47.58 0.00 34.49
CA LEU A 3 -46.44 -0.82 34.12
C LEU A 3 -45.45 0.02 33.33
N PHE A 4 -44.34 0.31 34.03
CA PHE A 4 -43.07 0.80 33.52
C PHE A 4 -42.51 -0.19 32.50
N ALA A 5 -41.94 0.31 31.40
CA ALA A 5 -40.88 -0.37 30.68
C ALA A 5 -39.88 0.69 30.18
N TYR A 6 -38.63 0.46 30.53
CA TYR A 6 -37.52 1.38 30.53
C TYR A 6 -37.06 1.78 29.11
N PHE A 7 -36.98 3.07 28.84
CA PHE A 7 -36.07 3.61 27.83
C PHE A 7 -34.65 3.59 28.41
N LEU A 8 -33.83 2.62 28.00
CA LEU A 8 -32.38 2.69 28.17
C LEU A 8 -31.80 3.58 27.06
N PRO A 9 -31.03 4.63 27.37
CA PRO A 9 -30.25 5.34 26.37
C PRO A 9 -29.02 4.48 26.04
N VAL A 10 -28.90 4.04 24.79
CA VAL A 10 -27.64 3.56 24.21
C VAL A 10 -26.74 4.78 24.03
N ALA A 11 -26.12 5.21 25.12
CA ALA A 11 -25.18 6.31 25.16
C ALA A 11 -23.78 5.78 25.52
N ALA A 12 -22.84 6.07 24.62
CA ALA A 12 -21.40 6.13 24.87
C ALA A 12 -20.68 4.81 25.23
N THR A 13 -20.50 3.94 24.24
CA THR A 13 -19.19 3.27 24.11
C THR A 13 -18.32 4.14 23.21
N VAL A 14 -17.77 5.21 23.78
CA VAL A 14 -16.64 5.90 23.18
C VAL A 14 -15.52 4.88 23.17
N ILE A 15 -15.29 4.31 21.98
CA ILE A 15 -14.11 3.52 21.66
C ILE A 15 -12.91 4.39 22.05
N CYS A 16 -12.20 3.98 23.11
CA CYS A 16 -10.92 4.57 23.47
C CYS A 16 -9.94 4.29 22.34
N LEU A 17 -9.93 5.15 21.31
CA LEU A 17 -8.88 5.25 20.31
C LEU A 17 -7.62 5.71 21.06
N VAL A 18 -6.79 4.75 21.46
CA VAL A 18 -5.57 5.01 22.20
C VAL A 18 -4.61 5.83 21.33
N GLY A 19 -4.38 7.09 21.75
CA GLY A 19 -3.14 7.89 21.66
C GLY A 19 -2.51 8.09 20.27
N CYS A 20 -2.78 9.16 19.52
CA CYS A 20 -2.38 10.57 19.70
C CYS A 20 -0.91 10.93 19.39
N THR A 21 -0.10 10.02 18.85
CA THR A 21 1.11 10.45 18.11
C THR A 21 0.78 10.49 16.63
N PRO A 22 0.90 11.65 15.96
CA PRO A 22 0.78 11.70 14.51
C PRO A 22 1.75 10.70 13.89
N PRO A 23 1.32 9.90 12.88
CA PRO A 23 2.22 8.99 12.19
C PRO A 23 3.42 9.76 11.62
N ASP A 24 4.63 9.25 11.87
CA ASP A 24 5.85 9.79 11.25
C ASP A 24 6.09 9.08 9.92
N PHE A 25 5.66 9.72 8.84
CA PHE A 25 5.85 9.21 7.47
C PHE A 25 7.26 9.42 6.92
N ASN A 26 8.16 10.04 7.69
CA ASN A 26 9.58 10.12 7.34
C ASN A 26 10.35 8.87 7.78
N HIS A 27 9.72 7.98 8.55
CA HIS A 27 10.33 6.76 9.05
C HIS A 27 9.53 5.52 8.61
N PRO A 28 10.15 4.54 7.92
CA PRO A 28 11.60 4.41 7.71
C PRO A 28 12.14 5.29 6.57
N GLY A 29 11.26 5.93 5.79
CA GLY A 29 11.62 6.67 4.59
C GLY A 29 11.57 5.80 3.33
N PRO A 30 11.88 6.39 2.16
CA PRO A 30 11.89 5.66 0.90
C PRO A 30 13.02 4.62 0.86
N LEU A 31 12.81 3.53 0.14
CA LEU A 31 13.86 2.55 -0.11
C LEU A 31 15.02 3.18 -0.91
N ALA A 32 16.25 3.10 -0.37
CA ALA A 32 17.41 3.81 -0.92
C ALA A 32 17.92 3.28 -2.27
N ASN A 33 17.67 2.01 -2.60
CA ASN A 33 18.20 1.34 -3.80
C ASN A 33 17.08 0.64 -4.60
N ASP A 34 16.07 1.40 -5.05
CA ASP A 34 14.94 0.88 -5.86
C ASP A 34 15.41 0.07 -7.07
N ALA A 35 16.40 0.54 -7.83
CA ALA A 35 16.92 -0.17 -8.99
C ALA A 35 17.55 -1.55 -8.65
N ALA A 36 18.20 -1.66 -7.49
CA ALA A 36 18.75 -2.95 -7.04
C ALA A 36 17.63 -3.89 -6.58
N TYR A 37 16.55 -3.35 -6.00
CA TYR A 37 15.37 -4.12 -5.67
C TYR A 37 14.70 -4.69 -6.93
N ASP A 38 14.45 -3.84 -7.93
CA ASP A 38 13.80 -4.23 -9.19
C ASP A 38 14.66 -5.23 -9.98
N GLY A 39 15.98 -5.08 -9.96
CA GLY A 39 16.90 -6.03 -10.58
C GLY A 39 16.94 -7.40 -9.89
N LEU A 40 16.63 -7.46 -8.59
CA LEU A 40 16.60 -8.71 -7.83
C LEU A 40 15.23 -9.40 -7.89
N PHE A 41 14.15 -8.60 -7.91
CA PHE A 41 12.77 -9.04 -7.95
C PHE A 41 12.08 -8.42 -9.18
N PRO A 42 12.06 -9.11 -10.34
CA PRO A 42 11.48 -8.54 -11.55
C PRO A 42 9.97 -8.29 -11.45
N GLN A 43 9.29 -9.00 -10.56
CA GLN A 43 7.87 -8.84 -10.32
C GLN A 43 7.59 -8.70 -8.84
N TRP A 44 6.81 -7.70 -8.50
CA TRP A 44 6.43 -7.43 -7.12
C TRP A 44 5.13 -6.63 -7.06
N ALA A 45 4.45 -6.78 -5.93
CA ALA A 45 3.33 -5.92 -5.54
C ALA A 45 3.79 -4.97 -4.44
N GLU A 46 3.31 -3.74 -4.47
CA GLU A 46 3.49 -2.77 -3.41
C GLU A 46 2.13 -2.34 -2.90
N LEU A 47 1.82 -2.78 -1.68
CA LEU A 47 0.58 -2.46 -1.00
C LEU A 47 0.78 -1.23 -0.14
N CYS A 48 0.07 -0.15 -0.42
CA CYS A 48 0.21 1.11 0.28
C CYS A 48 -1.03 1.45 1.11
N ALA A 49 -0.83 1.67 2.40
CA ALA A 49 -1.75 2.41 3.25
C ALA A 49 -1.46 3.90 3.13
N VAL A 50 -2.43 4.66 2.63
CA VAL A 50 -2.28 6.10 2.42
C VAL A 50 -3.14 6.87 3.41
N SER A 51 -2.63 8.00 3.90
CA SER A 51 -3.25 8.80 4.95
C SER A 51 -4.62 9.37 4.54
N GLN A 52 -5.27 10.04 5.49
CA GLN A 52 -6.35 10.99 5.17
C GLN A 52 -5.90 11.95 4.06
N ILE A 53 -6.86 12.49 3.30
CA ILE A 53 -6.64 13.59 2.36
C ILE A 53 -7.37 14.82 2.88
N SER A 54 -6.75 15.98 2.76
CA SER A 54 -7.39 17.24 3.11
C SER A 54 -6.87 18.32 2.19
N LYS A 55 -7.71 18.73 1.24
CA LYS A 55 -7.38 19.82 0.33
C LYS A 55 -7.60 21.17 1.00
N LYS A 56 -6.78 22.16 0.67
CA LYS A 56 -6.94 23.53 1.18
C LYS A 56 -8.17 24.18 0.52
N PRO A 57 -8.91 25.03 1.23
CA PRO A 57 -9.99 25.82 0.63
C PRO A 57 -9.49 26.68 -0.53
N GLY A 58 -10.37 26.93 -1.51
CA GLY A 58 -10.07 27.79 -2.67
C GLY A 58 -9.30 27.09 -3.80
N TYR A 59 -9.20 25.76 -3.77
CA TYR A 59 -8.52 24.94 -4.77
C TYR A 59 -9.43 23.89 -5.38
N GLY A 60 -10.08 24.21 -6.50
CA GLY A 60 -10.87 23.27 -7.29
C GLY A 60 -11.92 22.51 -6.48
N ALA A 61 -12.01 21.17 -6.62
CA ALA A 61 -12.98 20.37 -5.87
C ALA A 61 -12.66 20.34 -4.37
N ASP A 62 -13.70 20.45 -3.52
CA ASP A 62 -13.56 20.27 -2.08
C ASP A 62 -13.41 18.78 -1.76
N ILE A 63 -12.19 18.36 -1.41
CA ILE A 63 -11.85 16.96 -1.18
C ILE A 63 -11.30 16.80 0.23
N ALA A 64 -12.03 16.05 1.04
CA ALA A 64 -11.62 15.61 2.37
C ALA A 64 -11.93 14.12 2.56
N GLY A 65 -11.00 13.40 3.16
CA GLY A 65 -11.14 11.99 3.53
C GLY A 65 -10.90 11.79 5.01
N GLY A 66 -11.51 10.75 5.58
CA GLY A 66 -11.39 10.44 7.00
C GLY A 66 -10.02 9.89 7.42
N PRO A 67 -9.76 9.81 8.74
CA PRO A 67 -8.49 9.36 9.31
C PRO A 67 -8.17 7.87 9.07
N GLY A 68 -9.16 7.08 8.62
CA GLY A 68 -8.95 5.70 8.17
C GLY A 68 -8.12 5.58 6.89
N GLY A 69 -7.96 6.69 6.15
CA GLY A 69 -7.11 6.74 4.97
C GLY A 69 -7.72 6.05 3.75
N HIS A 70 -6.87 5.54 2.87
CA HIS A 70 -7.21 4.79 1.67
C HIS A 70 -6.14 3.73 1.40
N ALA A 71 -6.42 2.77 0.52
CA ALA A 71 -5.44 1.79 0.08
C ALA A 71 -5.30 1.79 -1.43
N VAL A 72 -4.05 1.72 -1.87
CA VAL A 72 -3.69 1.60 -3.27
C VAL A 72 -2.64 0.51 -3.42
N MET A 73 -2.52 -0.04 -4.61
CA MET A 73 -1.52 -1.08 -4.90
C MET A 73 -0.79 -0.76 -6.19
N PHE A 74 0.52 -0.95 -6.24
CA PHE A 74 1.28 -0.93 -7.48
C PHE A 74 1.74 -2.33 -7.83
N LEU A 75 1.65 -2.72 -9.09
CA LEU A 75 2.13 -4.02 -9.59
C LEU A 75 3.25 -3.80 -10.60
N HIS A 76 4.49 -4.08 -10.21
CA HIS A 76 5.63 -4.13 -11.12
C HIS A 76 5.61 -5.47 -11.86
N GLY A 77 5.55 -5.44 -13.19
CA GLY A 77 5.34 -6.61 -14.05
C GLY A 77 3.89 -6.81 -14.52
N ALA A 78 3.00 -5.85 -14.25
CA ALA A 78 1.64 -5.82 -14.80
C ALA A 78 1.36 -4.47 -15.48
N CYS A 79 1.01 -4.51 -16.77
CA CYS A 79 0.80 -3.32 -17.59
C CYS A 79 -0.64 -3.26 -18.08
N LEU A 80 -1.16 -2.03 -18.28
CA LEU A 80 -2.41 -1.83 -19.00
C LEU A 80 -2.25 -2.28 -20.45
N ASP A 81 -3.23 -3.02 -20.96
CA ASP A 81 -3.29 -3.42 -22.37
C ASP A 81 -3.50 -2.18 -23.27
N PRO A 82 -2.51 -1.81 -24.11
CA PRO A 82 -2.61 -0.63 -24.97
C PRO A 82 -3.65 -0.77 -26.09
N HIS A 83 -4.12 -1.99 -26.36
CA HIS A 83 -5.15 -2.27 -27.36
C HIS A 83 -6.56 -2.28 -26.77
N SER A 84 -6.70 -2.27 -25.45
CA SER A 84 -7.99 -2.17 -24.77
C SER A 84 -8.34 -0.72 -24.51
N THR A 85 -9.57 -0.32 -24.88
CA THR A 85 -10.11 1.00 -24.52
C THR A 85 -10.52 1.10 -23.05
N TYR A 86 -10.54 -0.03 -22.32
CA TYR A 86 -10.98 -0.15 -20.94
C TYR A 86 -9.86 -0.75 -20.06
N PRO A 87 -9.78 -0.48 -18.74
CA PRO A 87 -8.67 -0.96 -17.92
C PRO A 87 -8.64 -2.48 -17.82
N VAL A 88 -7.69 -3.07 -18.54
CA VAL A 88 -7.36 -4.50 -18.55
C VAL A 88 -5.86 -4.63 -18.38
N LEU A 89 -5.44 -5.49 -17.47
CA LEU A 89 -4.02 -5.78 -17.22
C LEU A 89 -3.56 -6.98 -18.04
N HIS A 90 -2.29 -6.95 -18.44
CA HIS A 90 -1.54 -8.10 -18.93
C HIS A 90 -0.16 -8.13 -18.25
N ALA A 91 0.51 -9.28 -18.29
CA ALA A 91 1.86 -9.39 -17.77
C ALA A 91 2.84 -8.64 -18.68
N CYS A 92 3.79 -7.93 -18.09
CA CYS A 92 4.88 -7.26 -18.81
C CYS A 92 6.21 -7.49 -18.09
N ALA A 93 7.32 -7.43 -18.83
CA ALA A 93 8.66 -7.58 -18.26
C ALA A 93 9.12 -6.28 -17.59
N ASP A 94 8.93 -5.16 -18.29
CA ASP A 94 9.34 -3.84 -17.86
C ASP A 94 8.11 -2.96 -17.61
N GLY A 95 8.06 -2.34 -16.44
CA GLY A 95 7.01 -1.39 -16.06
C GLY A 95 6.01 -1.94 -15.07
N GLY A 96 4.91 -1.21 -14.90
CA GLY A 96 3.90 -1.56 -13.93
C GLY A 96 2.73 -0.60 -13.92
N THR A 97 1.72 -0.99 -13.15
CA THR A 97 0.45 -0.28 -13.07
C THR A 97 0.06 -0.04 -11.62
N GLY A 98 -0.23 1.21 -11.28
CA GLY A 98 -0.91 1.58 -10.06
C GLY A 98 -2.41 1.29 -10.16
N ILE A 99 -2.96 0.63 -9.16
CA ILE A 99 -4.35 0.20 -9.07
C ILE A 99 -5.02 1.03 -7.99
N SER A 100 -6.07 1.76 -8.36
CA SER A 100 -6.92 2.51 -7.44
C SER A 100 -8.39 2.14 -7.62
N MET A 101 -9.13 2.15 -6.51
CA MET A 101 -10.57 1.90 -6.46
C MET A 101 -11.25 3.08 -5.79
N ASN A 102 -12.27 3.63 -6.43
CA ASN A 102 -12.91 4.85 -5.95
C ASN A 102 -14.43 4.74 -6.03
N ALA A 103 -15.13 5.25 -5.02
CA ALA A 103 -16.58 5.33 -4.99
C ALA A 103 -17.18 6.19 -6.12
N HIS A 104 -16.34 7.01 -6.75
CA HIS A 104 -16.72 7.80 -7.92
C HIS A 104 -17.08 6.93 -9.13
N PHE A 105 -16.54 5.72 -9.27
CA PHE A 105 -16.71 4.94 -10.50
C PHE A 105 -18.11 4.31 -10.62
N VAL A 106 -18.59 4.20 -11.86
CA VAL A 106 -19.88 3.57 -12.19
C VAL A 106 -19.68 2.27 -12.94
N ASN A 107 -18.80 2.27 -13.95
CA ASN A 107 -18.61 1.15 -14.86
C ASN A 107 -17.22 0.51 -14.71
N ALA A 108 -16.58 0.65 -13.54
CA ALA A 108 -15.35 -0.05 -13.20
C ALA A 108 -15.24 -0.22 -11.69
N ASN A 109 -14.64 -1.33 -11.25
CA ASN A 109 -14.26 -1.54 -9.85
C ASN A 109 -12.96 -0.78 -9.54
N TRP A 110 -12.00 -0.81 -10.46
CA TRP A 110 -10.71 -0.14 -10.33
C TRP A 110 -10.26 0.49 -11.65
N VAL A 111 -9.34 1.44 -11.53
CA VAL A 111 -8.63 2.10 -12.63
C VAL A 111 -7.14 1.84 -12.53
N GLY A 112 -6.48 1.78 -13.68
CA GLY A 112 -5.03 1.60 -13.77
C GLY A 112 -4.33 2.90 -14.15
N ILE A 113 -3.19 3.15 -13.53
CA ILE A 113 -2.31 4.27 -13.83
C ILE A 113 -0.96 3.67 -14.17
N GLY A 114 -0.61 3.66 -15.45
CA GLY A 114 0.72 3.22 -15.89
C GLY A 114 1.79 4.18 -15.37
N ASP A 115 2.98 3.62 -15.09
CA ASP A 115 4.14 4.29 -14.50
C ASP A 115 4.00 4.60 -13.00
N ARG A 116 4.92 4.06 -12.19
CA ARG A 116 4.95 4.20 -10.74
C ARG A 116 5.13 5.64 -10.31
N ALA A 117 6.03 6.36 -10.99
CA ALA A 117 6.33 7.75 -10.66
C ALA A 117 5.10 8.63 -10.87
N PHE A 118 4.39 8.50 -11.99
CA PHE A 118 3.17 9.26 -12.23
C PHE A 118 2.03 8.86 -11.29
N PHE A 119 1.87 7.57 -11.01
CA PHE A 119 0.86 7.09 -10.06
C PHE A 119 1.01 7.72 -8.68
N PHE A 120 2.24 7.77 -8.19
CA PHE A 120 2.50 8.25 -6.84
C PHE A 120 2.79 9.75 -6.77
N ASP A 121 3.58 10.29 -7.68
CA ASP A 121 4.19 11.62 -7.59
C ASP A 121 3.78 12.55 -8.74
N GLY A 122 2.94 12.09 -9.67
CA GLY A 122 2.53 12.89 -10.83
C GLY A 122 3.73 13.26 -11.69
N ILE A 123 3.85 14.54 -12.05
CA ILE A 123 4.99 15.03 -12.84
C ILE A 123 6.18 15.51 -11.96
N LEU A 124 6.04 15.49 -10.63
CA LEU A 124 7.05 16.03 -9.74
C LEU A 124 8.27 15.11 -9.67
N ARG A 125 9.45 15.73 -9.65
CA ARG A 125 10.72 15.04 -9.38
C ARG A 125 10.90 14.80 -7.87
N PRO A 126 11.83 13.89 -7.49
CA PRO A 126 12.22 13.74 -6.09
C PRO A 126 12.65 15.09 -5.48
N GLY A 127 12.13 15.39 -4.28
CA GLY A 127 12.45 16.63 -3.55
C GLY A 127 11.68 17.89 -3.97
N GLU A 128 10.93 17.87 -5.08
CA GLU A 128 10.10 19.02 -5.46
C GLU A 128 8.84 19.14 -4.60
N GLY A 129 8.47 20.39 -4.27
CA GLY A 129 7.20 20.73 -3.64
C GLY A 129 6.06 20.83 -4.66
N LEU A 130 4.82 20.89 -4.17
CA LEU A 130 3.62 20.99 -5.01
C LEU A 130 3.15 22.44 -5.10
N GLY A 131 3.39 23.07 -6.25
CA GLY A 131 2.82 24.37 -6.61
C GLY A 131 1.49 24.24 -7.38
N ARG A 132 0.80 25.38 -7.55
CA ARG A 132 -0.45 25.46 -8.33
C ARG A 132 -0.27 25.06 -9.79
N ALA A 133 0.85 25.47 -10.40
CA ALA A 133 1.16 25.18 -11.80
C ALA A 133 1.39 23.68 -12.00
N ASP A 134 2.13 23.04 -11.11
CA ASP A 134 2.42 21.61 -11.16
C ASP A 134 1.15 20.77 -10.99
N TYR A 135 0.25 21.21 -10.11
CA TYR A 135 -1.06 20.60 -9.94
C TYR A 135 -1.88 20.61 -11.23
N GLN A 136 -1.98 21.76 -11.90
CA GLN A 136 -2.72 21.86 -13.17
C GLN A 136 -2.01 21.12 -14.31
N ALA A 137 -0.69 21.18 -14.38
CA ALA A 137 0.09 20.44 -15.38
C ALA A 137 -0.06 18.92 -15.20
N THR A 138 -0.07 18.43 -13.96
CA THR A 138 -0.29 17.00 -13.66
C THR A 138 -1.70 16.56 -14.07
N LYS A 139 -2.73 17.38 -13.83
CA LYS A 139 -4.07 17.10 -14.32
C LYS A 139 -4.14 17.09 -15.85
N ALA A 140 -3.51 18.06 -16.50
CA ALA A 140 -3.47 18.12 -17.97
C ALA A 140 -2.77 16.89 -18.55
N GLU A 141 -1.68 16.44 -17.94
CA GLU A 141 -0.98 15.22 -18.33
C GLU A 141 -1.84 13.97 -18.08
N ALA A 142 -2.54 13.86 -16.95
CA ALA A 142 -3.48 12.78 -16.70
C ALA A 142 -4.61 12.74 -17.75
N GLN A 143 -5.15 13.90 -18.13
CA GLN A 143 -6.16 14.02 -19.15
C GLN A 143 -5.63 13.65 -20.54
N LYS A 144 -4.41 14.07 -20.88
CA LYS A 144 -3.72 13.68 -22.12
C LYS A 144 -3.49 12.18 -22.20
N ARG A 145 -3.18 11.53 -21.07
CA ARG A 145 -3.07 10.05 -20.96
C ARG A 145 -4.43 9.34 -21.01
N GLY A 146 -5.54 10.07 -20.90
CA GLY A 146 -6.89 9.53 -20.99
C GLY A 146 -7.23 8.55 -19.86
N LEU A 147 -6.69 8.74 -18.64
CA LEU A 147 -6.84 7.79 -17.52
C LEU A 147 -8.30 7.40 -17.22
N TYR A 148 -9.25 8.31 -17.50
CA TYR A 148 -10.68 8.09 -17.24
C TYR A 148 -11.56 8.10 -18.50
N SER A 149 -10.95 8.00 -19.68
CA SER A 149 -11.64 8.11 -20.97
C SER A 149 -12.79 7.12 -21.14
N ALA A 150 -12.63 5.89 -20.66
CA ALA A 150 -13.69 4.88 -20.66
C ALA A 150 -14.43 4.72 -19.32
N ILE A 151 -14.12 5.56 -18.32
CA ILE A 151 -14.63 5.42 -16.96
C ILE A 151 -15.69 6.47 -16.66
N ASN A 152 -16.90 6.02 -16.42
CA ASN A 152 -18.01 6.84 -15.99
C ASN A 152 -17.93 7.11 -14.49
N PHE A 153 -18.13 8.37 -14.14
CA PHE A 153 -18.19 8.80 -12.74
C PHE A 153 -19.65 8.96 -12.32
N ARG A 154 -19.95 8.78 -11.03
CA ARG A 154 -21.28 9.02 -10.45
C ARG A 154 -21.63 10.50 -10.55
N ASP A 155 -22.93 10.81 -10.63
CA ASP A 155 -23.39 12.19 -10.79
C ASP A 155 -23.02 13.09 -9.61
N TRP A 156 -23.12 12.58 -8.38
CA TRP A 156 -22.72 13.34 -7.20
C TRP A 156 -21.23 13.69 -7.19
N ALA A 157 -20.36 12.83 -7.75
CA ALA A 157 -18.93 13.08 -7.77
C ALA A 157 -18.55 14.25 -8.71
N VAL A 158 -19.46 14.65 -9.59
CA VAL A 158 -19.23 15.74 -10.55
C VAL A 158 -20.28 16.84 -10.47
N ALA A 159 -21.11 16.82 -9.43
CA ALA A 159 -22.20 17.77 -9.24
C ALA A 159 -21.68 19.19 -8.97
N ASP A 160 -20.63 19.30 -8.14
CA ASP A 160 -20.06 20.58 -7.69
C ASP A 160 -19.07 21.20 -8.69
N ARG A 161 -19.09 20.75 -9.95
CA ARG A 161 -18.21 21.31 -10.97
C ARG A 161 -18.56 22.79 -11.26
N PRO A 162 -17.58 23.69 -11.40
CA PRO A 162 -17.83 25.07 -11.79
C PRO A 162 -18.50 25.17 -13.17
N ALA A 163 -19.30 26.23 -13.35
CA ALA A 163 -19.87 26.56 -14.65
C ALA A 163 -18.76 26.67 -15.73
N GLY A 164 -19.02 26.12 -16.90
CA GLY A 164 -18.04 26.06 -18.00
C GLY A 164 -17.01 24.93 -17.90
N THR A 165 -16.94 24.20 -16.80
CA THR A 165 -16.08 23.01 -16.69
C THR A 165 -16.82 21.78 -17.20
N SER A 166 -16.20 21.03 -18.12
CA SER A 166 -16.81 19.80 -18.64
C SER A 166 -16.81 18.69 -17.58
N ARG A 167 -17.81 17.79 -17.67
CA ARG A 167 -17.87 16.60 -16.80
C ARG A 167 -16.57 15.79 -16.88
N GLU A 168 -16.04 15.62 -18.08
CA GLU A 168 -14.83 14.84 -18.34
C GLU A 168 -13.60 15.44 -17.66
N SER A 169 -13.38 16.75 -17.80
CA SER A 169 -12.24 17.41 -17.17
C SER A 169 -12.34 17.37 -15.64
N TRP A 170 -13.56 17.43 -15.09
CA TRP A 170 -13.78 17.38 -13.65
C TRP A 170 -13.43 16.03 -13.02
N LYS A 171 -13.46 14.91 -13.77
CA LYS A 171 -13.00 13.60 -13.27
C LYS A 171 -11.57 13.67 -12.72
N TYR A 172 -10.68 14.33 -13.46
CA TYR A 172 -9.28 14.51 -13.09
C TYR A 172 -9.12 15.41 -11.85
N GLU A 173 -9.98 16.41 -11.69
CA GLU A 173 -9.98 17.28 -10.52
C GLU A 173 -10.36 16.54 -9.22
N VAL A 174 -11.36 15.65 -9.27
CA VAL A 174 -11.83 14.94 -8.06
C VAL A 174 -11.01 13.70 -7.72
N SER A 175 -10.13 13.25 -8.61
CA SER A 175 -9.33 12.03 -8.43
C SER A 175 -7.86 12.27 -8.09
N ILE A 176 -7.28 13.42 -8.40
CA ILE A 176 -5.87 13.74 -8.10
C ILE A 176 -5.60 13.74 -6.58
N GLY A 177 -4.50 13.09 -6.18
CA GLY A 177 -4.17 12.85 -4.77
C GLY A 177 -4.92 11.66 -4.15
N THR A 178 -5.79 10.97 -4.90
CA THR A 178 -6.43 9.71 -4.48
C THR A 178 -6.10 8.58 -5.45
N ASP A 179 -6.40 8.73 -6.74
CA ASP A 179 -6.21 7.69 -7.75
C ASP A 179 -4.88 7.81 -8.50
N TYR A 180 -4.35 9.02 -8.62
CA TYR A 180 -3.05 9.31 -9.25
C TYR A 180 -2.41 10.52 -8.57
N ALA A 181 -1.10 10.69 -8.74
CA ALA A 181 -0.29 11.64 -7.99
C ALA A 181 -0.61 11.60 -6.48
N VAL A 182 -0.74 10.39 -5.92
CA VAL A 182 -1.21 10.13 -4.55
C VAL A 182 -0.48 10.98 -3.50
N SER A 183 0.84 11.15 -3.65
CA SER A 183 1.69 11.93 -2.75
C SER A 183 1.43 13.44 -2.75
N PHE A 184 0.60 13.95 -3.65
CA PHE A 184 0.19 15.36 -3.62
C PHE A 184 -0.64 15.67 -2.38
N GLY A 185 -1.55 14.76 -2.01
CA GLY A 185 -2.50 14.96 -0.91
C GLY A 185 -2.37 13.98 0.24
N ARG A 186 -1.54 12.93 0.09
CA ARG A 186 -1.45 11.84 1.05
C ARG A 186 0.00 11.46 1.35
N ALA A 187 0.25 11.08 2.59
CA ALA A 187 1.45 10.35 2.95
C ALA A 187 1.16 8.85 2.93
N ARG A 188 2.19 8.00 2.82
CA ARG A 188 2.00 6.55 2.65
C ARG A 188 3.00 5.72 3.44
N TYR A 189 2.53 4.57 3.91
CA TYR A 189 3.34 3.42 4.25
C TYR A 189 3.08 2.33 3.22
N CYS A 190 4.12 1.81 2.59
CA CYS A 190 3.98 0.77 1.60
C CYS A 190 4.81 -0.45 1.98
N ALA A 191 4.29 -1.63 1.73
CA ALA A 191 5.06 -2.85 1.83
C ALA A 191 5.16 -3.50 0.45
N ARG A 192 6.41 -3.67 -0.02
CA ARG A 192 6.74 -4.37 -1.25
C ARG A 192 6.84 -5.86 -0.99
N LEU A 193 6.39 -6.64 -1.95
CA LEU A 193 6.26 -8.07 -1.89
C LEU A 193 6.71 -8.67 -3.24
N PRO A 194 7.82 -9.41 -3.29
CA PRO A 194 8.20 -10.15 -4.48
C PRO A 194 7.14 -11.19 -4.85
N LEU A 195 6.91 -11.33 -6.15
CA LEU A 195 5.95 -12.28 -6.72
C LEU A 195 6.63 -13.12 -7.80
N THR A 196 6.25 -14.40 -7.90
CA THR A 196 6.56 -15.22 -9.07
C THR A 196 5.66 -14.86 -10.25
N GLU A 197 6.05 -15.23 -11.47
CA GLU A 197 5.24 -15.06 -12.69
C GLU A 197 3.83 -15.62 -12.54
N LYS A 198 3.71 -16.81 -11.95
CA LYS A 198 2.42 -17.46 -11.71
C LYS A 198 1.59 -16.73 -10.66
N GLN A 199 2.22 -16.14 -9.63
CA GLN A 199 1.53 -15.31 -8.64
C GLN A 199 1.03 -14.00 -9.26
N MET A 200 1.88 -13.32 -10.04
CA MET A 200 1.51 -12.10 -10.77
C MET A 200 0.35 -12.36 -11.74
N SER A 201 0.42 -13.44 -12.52
CA SER A 201 -0.66 -13.84 -13.44
C SER A 201 -2.00 -14.06 -12.72
N ARG A 202 -2.00 -14.68 -11.54
CA ARG A 202 -3.21 -14.85 -10.71
C ARG A 202 -3.75 -13.52 -10.20
N ALA A 203 -2.88 -12.60 -9.75
CA ALA A 203 -3.29 -11.26 -9.33
C ALA A 203 -3.91 -10.47 -10.50
N ILE A 204 -3.29 -10.50 -11.68
CA ILE A 204 -3.81 -9.90 -12.92
C ILE A 204 -5.18 -10.47 -13.28
N SER A 205 -5.31 -11.81 -13.29
CA SER A 205 -6.58 -12.47 -13.61
C SER A 205 -7.68 -12.08 -12.62
N PHE A 206 -7.37 -11.99 -11.33
CA PHE A 206 -8.32 -11.53 -10.33
C PHE A 206 -8.76 -10.08 -10.61
N LEU A 207 -7.82 -9.15 -10.78
CA LEU A 207 -8.15 -7.74 -11.04
C LEU A 207 -8.99 -7.59 -12.30
N ASN A 208 -8.62 -8.24 -13.41
CA ASN A 208 -9.40 -8.22 -14.64
C ASN A 208 -10.82 -8.76 -14.43
N SER A 209 -10.96 -9.86 -13.67
CA SER A 209 -12.29 -10.42 -13.36
C SER A 209 -13.16 -9.49 -12.52
N ARG A 210 -12.56 -8.64 -11.67
CA ARG A 210 -13.29 -7.62 -10.90
C ARG A 210 -13.80 -6.49 -11.79
N ASN A 211 -13.12 -6.17 -12.88
CA ASN A 211 -13.53 -5.11 -13.79
C ASN A 211 -14.50 -5.59 -14.89
N ALA A 212 -14.46 -6.87 -15.25
CA ALA A 212 -15.22 -7.44 -16.37
C ALA A 212 -16.75 -7.21 -16.30
N PRO A 213 -17.46 -7.41 -15.16
CA PRO A 213 -18.92 -7.23 -15.10
C PRO A 213 -19.40 -5.80 -15.34
N TYR A 214 -18.52 -4.81 -15.20
CA TYR A 214 -18.87 -3.39 -15.32
C TYR A 214 -18.58 -2.82 -16.71
N HIS A 215 -17.68 -3.47 -17.47
CA HIS A 215 -17.23 -3.00 -18.77
C HIS A 215 -18.38 -2.84 -19.78
N GLN A 216 -19.25 -3.84 -19.90
CA GLN A 216 -20.39 -3.84 -20.82
C GLN A 216 -21.67 -3.28 -20.20
N GLY A 217 -21.60 -2.72 -18.99
CA GLY A 217 -22.76 -2.18 -18.27
C GLY A 217 -23.71 -3.23 -17.70
N GLU A 218 -23.30 -4.50 -17.62
CA GLU A 218 -24.11 -5.56 -16.99
C GLU A 218 -24.38 -5.29 -15.51
N LYS A 219 -23.45 -4.58 -14.85
CA LYS A 219 -23.59 -4.10 -13.48
C LYS A 219 -23.15 -2.64 -13.37
N THR A 220 -23.72 -1.97 -12.36
CA THR A 220 -23.16 -0.72 -11.83
C THR A 220 -22.27 -1.07 -10.65
N PHE A 221 -21.05 -0.55 -10.64
CA PHE A 221 -20.17 -0.67 -9.50
C PHE A 221 -20.75 0.13 -8.34
N ASP A 222 -20.84 -0.51 -7.18
CA ASP A 222 -21.17 0.13 -5.93
C ASP A 222 -20.22 -0.37 -4.86
N THR A 223 -19.56 0.57 -4.18
CA THR A 223 -18.61 0.27 -3.13
C THR A 223 -19.25 0.53 -1.79
N ASN A 224 -18.98 -0.36 -0.85
CA ASN A 224 -19.34 -0.16 0.54
C ASN A 224 -18.06 -0.25 1.37
N VAL A 225 -17.79 0.78 2.17
CA VAL A 225 -16.64 0.85 3.08
C VAL A 225 -16.50 -0.42 3.94
N LEU A 226 -17.58 -1.13 4.23
CA LEU A 226 -17.57 -2.34 5.05
C LEU A 226 -17.58 -3.66 4.27
N GLN A 227 -17.93 -3.67 2.97
CA GLN A 227 -18.21 -4.93 2.24
C GLN A 227 -17.47 -5.08 0.91
N ASP A 228 -17.13 -3.99 0.23
CA ASP A 228 -16.37 -4.02 -1.03
C ASP A 228 -15.67 -2.67 -1.17
N ASN A 229 -14.50 -2.55 -0.54
CA ASN A 229 -13.71 -1.32 -0.45
C ASN A 229 -12.30 -1.53 -1.02
N CYS A 230 -11.50 -0.46 -1.08
CA CYS A 230 -10.11 -0.50 -1.56
C CYS A 230 -9.21 -1.55 -0.89
N ASN A 231 -9.43 -1.86 0.39
CA ASN A 231 -8.68 -2.90 1.08
C ASN A 231 -9.14 -4.30 0.67
N HIS A 232 -10.43 -4.53 0.41
CA HIS A 232 -10.89 -5.83 -0.11
C HIS A 232 -10.27 -6.10 -1.48
N LEU A 233 -10.22 -5.11 -2.37
CA LEU A 233 -9.61 -5.26 -3.69
C LEU A 233 -8.14 -5.64 -3.58
N THR A 234 -7.36 -4.86 -2.82
CA THR A 234 -5.92 -5.07 -2.68
C THR A 234 -5.60 -6.35 -1.91
N HIS A 235 -6.35 -6.65 -0.84
CA HIS A 235 -6.24 -7.92 -0.10
C HIS A 235 -6.50 -9.12 -1.00
N ASN A 236 -7.61 -9.10 -1.72
CA ASN A 236 -8.03 -10.25 -2.51
C ASN A 236 -7.18 -10.45 -3.77
N ALA A 237 -6.53 -9.40 -4.28
CA ALA A 237 -5.50 -9.55 -5.30
C ALA A 237 -4.30 -10.36 -4.80
N LEU A 238 -3.82 -10.08 -3.57
CA LEU A 238 -2.74 -10.86 -2.95
C LEU A 238 -3.21 -12.24 -2.47
N ALA A 239 -4.47 -12.38 -2.06
CA ALA A 239 -5.07 -13.68 -1.76
C ALA A 239 -5.17 -14.57 -3.01
N ALA A 240 -5.53 -14.00 -4.16
CA ALA A 240 -5.52 -14.72 -5.44
C ALA A 240 -4.10 -15.17 -5.82
N ALA A 241 -3.08 -14.38 -5.48
CA ALA A 241 -1.67 -14.76 -5.59
C ALA A 241 -1.20 -15.79 -4.54
N GLY A 242 -2.07 -16.23 -3.62
CA GLY A 242 -1.78 -17.28 -2.64
C GLY A 242 -1.17 -16.81 -1.32
N PHE A 243 -1.07 -15.49 -1.08
CA PHE A 243 -0.50 -14.95 0.16
C PHE A 243 -1.45 -15.07 1.34
N TRP A 244 -2.74 -14.85 1.09
CA TRP A 244 -3.80 -14.87 2.09
C TRP A 244 -4.98 -15.73 1.64
N HIS A 245 -5.88 -16.00 2.59
CA HIS A 245 -7.21 -16.45 2.23
C HIS A 245 -8.02 -15.28 1.68
N ASN A 246 -8.93 -15.56 0.75
CA ASN A 246 -9.82 -14.54 0.23
C ASN A 246 -10.65 -13.92 1.37
N TRP A 247 -10.71 -12.59 1.41
CA TRP A 247 -11.60 -11.85 2.28
C TRP A 247 -12.97 -11.74 1.60
N PRO A 248 -14.00 -12.40 2.11
CA PRO A 248 -15.30 -12.36 1.45
C PRO A 248 -15.89 -10.95 1.46
N VAL A 249 -16.32 -10.54 0.28
CA VAL A 249 -17.17 -9.37 0.05
C VAL A 249 -18.64 -9.76 0.33
N ASP A 250 -19.50 -8.81 0.67
CA ASP A 250 -20.95 -9.01 0.93
C ASP A 250 -21.33 -9.72 2.25
N ARG A 251 -20.51 -9.62 3.31
CA ARG A 251 -20.88 -10.10 4.65
C ARG A 251 -21.94 -9.22 5.33
N PHE A 252 -22.73 -9.80 6.23
CA PHE A 252 -23.69 -9.05 7.06
C PHE A 252 -22.98 -7.93 7.84
N ILE A 253 -23.57 -6.73 7.84
CA ILE A 253 -22.89 -5.47 8.20
C ILE A 253 -22.30 -5.45 9.62
N LEU A 254 -22.94 -6.13 10.59
CA LEU A 254 -22.42 -6.21 11.95
C LEU A 254 -21.13 -7.04 12.02
N THR A 255 -21.01 -8.12 11.26
CA THR A 255 -19.78 -8.91 11.18
C THR A 255 -18.68 -8.14 10.46
N SER A 256 -19.03 -7.38 9.43
CA SER A 256 -18.09 -6.50 8.72
C SER A 256 -17.57 -5.36 9.61
N ALA A 257 -18.40 -4.74 10.45
CA ALA A 257 -17.96 -3.63 11.31
C ALA A 257 -16.83 -4.02 12.30
N PHE A 258 -16.77 -5.29 12.72
CA PHE A 258 -15.72 -5.80 13.62
C PHE A 258 -14.50 -6.41 12.88
N SER A 259 -14.57 -6.54 11.56
CA SER A 259 -13.54 -7.24 10.80
C SER A 259 -13.13 -6.53 9.50
N PHE A 260 -13.70 -5.37 9.17
CA PHE A 260 -13.40 -4.75 7.88
C PHE A 260 -11.91 -4.42 7.77
N PRO A 261 -11.28 -4.74 6.64
CA PRO A 261 -9.86 -4.49 6.45
C PRO A 261 -9.63 -2.98 6.38
N VAL A 262 -8.58 -2.53 7.06
CA VAL A 262 -8.18 -1.13 7.23
C VAL A 262 -6.80 -0.97 6.62
N PRO A 263 -6.52 0.14 5.89
CA PRO A 263 -5.31 0.22 5.08
C PRO A 263 -4.03 -0.06 5.87
N LYS A 264 -3.87 0.61 7.02
CA LYS A 264 -2.68 0.45 7.86
C LYS A 264 -2.58 -0.95 8.49
N ASN A 265 -3.71 -1.57 8.83
CA ASN A 265 -3.76 -2.94 9.34
C ASN A 265 -3.32 -3.93 8.25
N GLU A 266 -3.69 -3.71 6.98
CA GLU A 266 -3.33 -4.59 5.86
C GLU A 266 -1.82 -4.61 5.58
N VAL A 267 -1.15 -3.46 5.71
CA VAL A 267 0.33 -3.40 5.66
C VAL A 267 0.94 -4.26 6.77
N VAL A 268 0.42 -4.19 8.00
CA VAL A 268 0.89 -5.03 9.11
C VAL A 268 0.56 -6.50 8.89
N ASN A 269 -0.63 -6.82 8.37
CA ASN A 269 -1.02 -8.20 8.04
C ASN A 269 -0.06 -8.83 7.03
N LEU A 270 0.46 -8.05 6.09
CA LEU A 270 1.44 -8.51 5.10
C LEU A 270 2.77 -8.86 5.78
N LEU A 271 3.27 -7.94 6.60
CA LEU A 271 4.50 -8.13 7.37
C LEU A 271 4.38 -9.29 8.37
N ASP A 272 3.24 -9.43 9.04
CA ASP A 272 2.95 -10.55 9.93
C ASP A 272 2.88 -11.88 9.19
N ARG A 273 2.31 -11.91 7.98
CA ARG A 273 2.26 -13.14 7.16
C ARG A 273 3.66 -13.59 6.76
N ALA A 274 4.53 -12.64 6.43
CA ALA A 274 5.94 -12.90 6.14
C ALA A 274 6.69 -13.45 7.37
N ALA A 275 6.39 -12.92 8.56
CA ALA A 275 7.08 -13.31 9.79
C ALA A 275 6.56 -14.61 10.43
N ARG A 276 5.31 -15.00 10.15
CA ARG A 276 4.61 -16.12 10.83
C ARG A 276 5.17 -17.50 10.49
N HIS A 277 5.75 -17.66 9.31
CA HIS A 277 6.30 -18.95 8.88
C HIS A 277 7.81 -18.93 9.06
N ALA A 278 8.28 -19.69 10.04
CA ALA A 278 9.70 -19.86 10.28
C ALA A 278 10.22 -20.87 9.24
N PRO A 279 11.01 -20.44 8.24
CA PRO A 279 11.39 -21.33 7.14
C PRO A 279 12.32 -22.47 7.60
N ASP A 280 12.81 -22.43 8.85
CA ASP A 280 13.63 -23.45 9.50
C ASP A 280 12.82 -24.59 10.14
N ASP A 281 11.50 -24.48 10.28
CA ASP A 281 10.63 -25.55 10.79
C ASP A 281 10.03 -26.39 9.65
N LEU A 282 10.85 -27.29 9.09
CA LEU A 282 10.44 -28.12 7.95
C LEU A 282 9.20 -28.99 8.23
N HIS A 283 9.00 -29.43 9.48
CA HIS A 283 7.84 -30.20 9.89
C HIS A 283 6.57 -29.34 9.82
N ALA A 284 6.59 -28.16 10.43
CA ALA A 284 5.45 -27.25 10.39
C ALA A 284 5.09 -26.84 8.95
N LEU A 285 6.09 -26.55 8.11
CA LEU A 285 5.87 -26.20 6.71
C LEU A 285 5.21 -27.33 5.91
N TYR A 286 5.59 -28.59 6.16
CA TYR A 286 4.97 -29.75 5.51
C TYR A 286 3.52 -29.97 5.92
N HIS A 287 3.21 -29.73 7.19
CA HIS A 287 1.88 -29.95 7.74
C HIS A 287 0.90 -28.79 7.51
N ASP A 288 1.37 -27.60 7.12
CA ASP A 288 0.49 -26.54 6.63
C ASP A 288 0.10 -26.77 5.16
N PRO A 289 -1.18 -27.09 4.85
CA PRO A 289 -1.57 -27.47 3.50
C PRO A 289 -1.38 -26.36 2.46
N LEU A 290 -1.49 -25.09 2.88
CA LEU A 290 -1.27 -23.94 1.99
C LEU A 290 0.20 -23.78 1.64
N THR A 291 1.07 -23.80 2.65
CA THR A 291 2.52 -23.69 2.46
C THR A 291 3.08 -24.89 1.68
N ARG A 292 2.61 -26.11 1.99
CA ARG A 292 2.99 -27.29 1.21
C ARG A 292 2.59 -27.14 -0.25
N ARG A 293 1.35 -26.72 -0.53
CA ARG A 293 0.88 -26.52 -1.91
C ARG A 293 1.67 -25.42 -2.62
N SER A 294 1.95 -24.30 -1.94
CA SER A 294 2.67 -23.18 -2.56
C SER A 294 4.09 -23.58 -2.96
N LEU A 295 4.79 -24.35 -2.11
CA LEU A 295 6.12 -24.84 -2.47
C LEU A 295 6.07 -25.83 -3.63
N MET A 296 5.14 -26.79 -3.58
CA MET A 296 5.07 -27.85 -4.58
C MET A 296 4.58 -27.36 -5.95
N ASP A 297 3.63 -26.43 -5.98
CA ASP A 297 2.99 -25.97 -7.22
C ASP A 297 3.64 -24.71 -7.80
N ASP A 298 4.20 -23.85 -6.94
CA ASP A 298 4.70 -22.52 -7.30
C ASP A 298 6.20 -22.34 -6.98
N GLY A 299 6.83 -23.29 -6.29
CA GLY A 299 8.25 -23.22 -5.93
C GLY A 299 8.55 -22.15 -4.89
N TRP A 300 7.57 -21.76 -4.07
CA TRP A 300 7.57 -20.59 -3.20
C TRP A 300 7.16 -20.90 -1.75
N LEU A 301 7.78 -20.21 -0.78
CA LEU A 301 7.40 -20.28 0.64
C LEU A 301 7.12 -18.89 1.23
N PRO A 302 6.19 -18.78 2.19
CA PRO A 302 6.02 -17.55 2.96
C PRO A 302 7.30 -17.19 3.71
N GLY A 303 7.61 -15.89 3.75
CA GLY A 303 8.79 -15.40 4.46
C GLY A 303 10.08 -15.49 3.65
N GLU A 304 10.02 -15.33 2.33
CA GLU A 304 11.18 -15.10 1.45
C GLU A 304 11.79 -13.69 1.61
N PRO A 305 13.05 -13.49 1.19
CA PRO A 305 13.69 -12.18 1.14
C PRO A 305 12.93 -11.18 0.26
N GLY A 306 13.14 -9.89 0.52
CA GLY A 306 12.61 -8.81 -0.32
C GLY A 306 11.29 -8.21 0.13
N ILE A 307 10.71 -8.65 1.25
CA ILE A 307 9.59 -7.92 1.85
C ILE A 307 10.11 -6.68 2.55
N ILE A 308 9.77 -5.50 2.01
CA ILE A 308 10.32 -4.21 2.42
C ILE A 308 9.18 -3.22 2.68
N LEU A 309 9.11 -2.71 3.90
CA LEU A 309 8.34 -1.55 4.34
C LEU A 309 9.12 -0.27 4.01
N ASP A 310 8.50 0.62 3.26
CA ASP A 310 8.95 2.00 3.07
C ASP A 310 7.86 3.00 3.49
N SER A 311 8.27 4.26 3.64
CA SER A 311 7.34 5.36 3.88
C SER A 311 7.67 6.57 3.04
N HIS A 312 6.64 7.28 2.61
CA HIS A 312 6.80 8.55 1.92
C HIS A 312 5.88 9.61 2.55
N PRO A 313 6.43 10.75 3.02
CA PRO A 313 5.59 11.85 3.45
C PRO A 313 4.85 12.45 2.26
N VAL A 314 3.79 13.20 2.55
CA VAL A 314 3.15 14.08 1.57
C VAL A 314 4.17 15.10 1.06
N ARG A 315 4.07 15.48 -0.22
CA ARG A 315 5.00 16.45 -0.84
C ARG A 315 5.01 17.77 -0.07
N THR A 316 6.19 18.28 0.25
CA THR A 316 6.39 19.58 0.94
C THR A 316 7.48 20.41 0.24
N PRO A 317 7.36 21.76 0.17
CA PRO A 317 6.18 22.55 0.50
C PRO A 317 4.97 22.18 -0.37
N ASN A 318 3.75 22.52 0.08
CA ASN A 318 2.51 22.10 -0.59
C ASN A 318 1.50 23.24 -0.60
N ASP A 319 1.17 23.75 -1.79
CA ASP A 319 0.22 24.87 -1.94
C ASP A 319 -1.24 24.43 -1.94
N VAL A 320 -1.51 23.16 -2.26
CA VAL A 320 -2.85 22.66 -2.62
C VAL A 320 -3.49 21.84 -1.50
N TYR A 321 -2.71 21.05 -0.77
CA TYR A 321 -3.19 20.16 0.29
C TYR A 321 -2.60 20.54 1.65
N ASN A 322 -3.34 20.19 2.71
CA ASN A 322 -2.83 20.21 4.07
C ASN A 322 -1.89 19.02 4.27
N THR A 323 -0.82 19.22 5.04
CA THR A 323 0.24 18.21 5.20
C THR A 323 0.27 17.58 6.59
N ARG A 324 -0.56 18.06 7.51
CA ARG A 324 -0.80 17.43 8.81
C ARG A 324 -1.89 16.38 8.64
N LEU A 325 -1.46 15.14 8.40
CA LEU A 325 -2.33 14.04 8.01
C LEU A 325 -2.37 12.95 9.08
N ALA A 326 -3.55 12.37 9.30
CA ALA A 326 -3.74 11.21 10.16
C ALA A 326 -3.80 9.92 9.33
N LEU A 327 -3.38 8.82 9.94
CA LEU A 327 -3.62 7.46 9.48
C LEU A 327 -3.69 6.54 10.70
N ILE A 328 -4.90 6.12 11.05
CA ILE A 328 -5.14 5.33 12.28
C ILE A 328 -5.05 3.82 12.01
N PHE A 329 -4.66 3.09 13.05
CA PHE A 329 -4.99 1.66 13.15
C PHE A 329 -6.44 1.53 13.61
N TYR A 330 -7.11 0.48 13.13
CA TYR A 330 -8.30 -0.01 13.83
C TYR A 330 -7.85 -1.21 14.64
N ASP A 331 -7.41 -0.93 15.86
CA ASP A 331 -6.98 -1.93 16.82
C ASP A 331 -8.18 -2.51 17.59
N ASP A 332 -8.06 -3.76 18.02
CA ASP A 332 -8.87 -4.26 19.13
C ASP A 332 -8.54 -3.41 20.38
N PRO A 333 -9.52 -2.77 21.04
CA PRO A 333 -9.29 -1.82 22.11
C PRO A 333 -8.64 -2.44 23.36
N VAL A 334 -8.55 -3.77 23.46
CA VAL A 334 -7.94 -4.49 24.58
C VAL A 334 -6.50 -4.93 24.24
N LEU A 335 -6.22 -5.28 22.98
CA LEU A 335 -4.94 -5.88 22.59
C LEU A 335 -3.96 -4.93 21.90
N GLY A 336 -4.38 -3.84 21.24
CA GLY A 336 -3.48 -2.87 20.60
C GLY A 336 -2.35 -3.52 19.78
N HIS A 337 -2.65 -4.62 19.08
CA HIS A 337 -1.61 -5.48 18.54
C HIS A 337 -1.00 -4.90 17.25
N TYR A 338 -1.77 -4.17 16.44
CA TYR A 338 -1.27 -3.62 15.19
C TYR A 338 -0.27 -2.50 15.42
N HIS A 339 -0.54 -1.57 16.35
CA HIS A 339 0.44 -0.51 16.67
C HIS A 339 1.77 -1.10 17.15
N ARG A 340 1.72 -2.05 18.10
CA ARG A 340 2.93 -2.72 18.60
C ARG A 340 3.64 -3.54 17.53
N ALA A 341 2.88 -4.24 16.69
CA ALA A 341 3.45 -5.01 15.57
C ALA A 341 4.14 -4.10 14.57
N PHE A 342 3.50 -3.01 14.18
CA PHE A 342 4.07 -2.03 13.27
C PHE A 342 5.36 -1.41 13.81
N GLN A 343 5.38 -1.03 15.09
CA GLN A 343 6.60 -0.51 15.72
C GLN A 343 7.74 -1.53 15.69
N ARG A 344 7.47 -2.82 15.92
CA ARG A 344 8.51 -3.87 15.78
C ARG A 344 9.08 -3.95 14.37
N TYR A 345 8.27 -3.69 13.34
CA TYR A 345 8.74 -3.69 11.95
C TYR A 345 9.57 -2.44 11.64
N LEU A 346 9.19 -1.28 12.18
CA LEU A 346 9.97 -0.05 12.08
C LEU A 346 11.33 -0.16 12.81
N ASP A 347 11.36 -0.81 13.98
CA ASP A 347 12.57 -0.96 14.79
C ASP A 347 13.54 -2.03 14.25
N ALA A 348 13.14 -2.80 13.24
CA ALA A 348 13.91 -3.93 12.72
C ALA A 348 14.42 -3.64 11.29
N PRO A 349 15.71 -3.28 11.11
CA PRO A 349 16.27 -2.85 9.83
C PRO A 349 16.01 -3.77 8.64
N ARG A 350 15.90 -5.08 8.88
CA ARG A 350 15.59 -6.06 7.82
C ARG A 350 14.28 -5.79 7.07
N TYR A 351 13.36 -5.00 7.64
CA TYR A 351 12.11 -4.67 6.98
C TYR A 351 12.18 -3.39 6.18
N HIS A 352 13.22 -2.58 6.27
CA HIS A 352 13.27 -1.30 5.55
C HIS A 352 14.65 -0.98 4.93
N ASP A 353 15.62 -1.88 5.09
CA ASP A 353 16.92 -1.86 4.43
C ASP A 353 17.13 -3.19 3.71
N LEU A 354 17.25 -3.14 2.38
CA LEU A 354 17.40 -4.34 1.55
C LEU A 354 18.68 -5.11 1.89
N ARG A 355 19.79 -4.45 2.22
CA ARG A 355 21.02 -5.14 2.61
C ARG A 355 20.83 -5.87 3.95
N ALA A 356 20.22 -5.22 4.94
CA ALA A 356 19.91 -5.83 6.23
C ALA A 356 18.96 -7.02 6.08
N ASN A 357 17.97 -6.91 5.18
CA ASN A 357 17.07 -8.00 4.80
C ASN A 357 17.86 -9.21 4.30
N LEU A 358 18.66 -9.02 3.25
CA LEU A 358 19.43 -10.09 2.62
C LEU A 358 20.48 -10.70 3.58
N LEU A 359 21.13 -9.89 4.42
CA LEU A 359 22.08 -10.40 5.42
C LEU A 359 21.39 -11.27 6.47
N TRP A 360 20.17 -10.91 6.89
CA TRP A 360 19.38 -11.72 7.81
C TRP A 360 19.04 -13.08 7.18
N TYR A 361 18.56 -13.07 5.93
CA TYR A 361 18.26 -14.30 5.20
C TYR A 361 19.48 -15.17 4.92
N ARG A 362 20.64 -14.57 4.61
CA ARG A 362 21.90 -15.31 4.47
C ARG A 362 22.23 -16.11 5.73
N ALA A 363 22.14 -15.46 6.90
CA ALA A 363 22.40 -16.09 8.19
C ALA A 363 21.39 -17.21 8.48
N LEU A 364 20.10 -16.96 8.22
CA LEU A 364 19.03 -17.94 8.40
C LEU A 364 19.25 -19.19 7.53
N TYR A 365 19.50 -19.00 6.23
CA TYR A 365 19.67 -20.11 5.30
C TYR A 365 20.95 -20.90 5.55
N ALA A 366 22.02 -20.24 6.01
CA ALA A 366 23.22 -20.93 6.47
C ALA A 366 22.94 -21.83 7.67
N ARG A 367 22.15 -21.35 8.66
CA ARG A 367 21.71 -22.16 9.81
C ARG A 367 20.89 -23.37 9.37
N ILE A 368 19.87 -23.17 8.53
CA ILE A 368 19.03 -24.25 7.98
C ILE A 368 19.89 -25.32 7.29
N SER A 369 20.87 -24.89 6.50
CA SER A 369 21.79 -25.81 5.81
C SER A 369 22.66 -26.61 6.78
N ALA A 370 23.18 -25.97 7.82
CA ALA A 370 23.99 -26.61 8.85
C ALA A 370 23.19 -27.61 9.70
N GLU A 371 21.90 -27.35 9.90
CA GLU A 371 21.01 -28.19 10.72
C GLU A 371 20.32 -29.30 9.92
N ARG A 372 20.48 -29.32 8.58
CA ARG A 372 19.87 -30.29 7.66
C ARG A 372 20.06 -31.73 8.14
N LYS A 373 18.94 -32.43 8.35
CA LYS A 373 18.93 -33.87 8.61
C LYS A 373 18.85 -34.65 7.30
N PRO A 374 19.48 -35.84 7.20
CA PRO A 374 19.33 -36.71 6.04
C PRO A 374 17.86 -37.10 5.81
N LEU A 375 17.44 -37.29 4.55
CA LEU A 375 16.07 -37.69 4.23
C LEU A 375 15.63 -38.95 4.99
N ALA A 376 16.52 -39.94 5.14
CA ALA A 376 16.24 -41.16 5.90
C ALA A 376 15.87 -40.90 7.38
N TRP A 377 16.41 -39.84 7.99
CA TRP A 377 16.05 -39.44 9.35
C TRP A 377 14.61 -38.92 9.42
N TRP A 378 14.19 -38.17 8.39
CA TRP A 378 12.83 -37.64 8.27
C TRP A 378 11.82 -38.71 7.91
N LEU A 379 12.12 -39.64 6.99
CA LEU A 379 11.21 -40.73 6.63
C LEU A 379 10.96 -41.74 7.77
N GLY A 380 11.75 -41.69 8.85
CA GLY A 380 11.44 -42.38 10.10
C GLY A 380 10.39 -41.68 10.98
N ARG A 381 9.93 -40.48 10.59
CA ARG A 381 9.03 -39.59 11.35
C ARG A 381 7.86 -39.06 10.51
N GLU A 382 8.09 -38.94 9.21
CA GLU A 382 7.17 -38.38 8.22
C GLU A 382 6.68 -39.46 7.25
N PRO A 383 5.51 -39.28 6.64
CA PRO A 383 5.01 -40.20 5.63
C PRO A 383 5.88 -40.21 4.36
N SER A 384 5.73 -41.25 3.51
CA SER A 384 6.60 -41.46 2.34
C SER A 384 6.55 -40.33 1.30
N ASP A 385 5.41 -39.65 1.18
CA ASP A 385 5.21 -38.50 0.30
C ASP A 385 5.98 -37.24 0.75
N PHE A 386 6.48 -37.22 1.99
CA PHE A 386 7.38 -36.17 2.47
C PHE A 386 8.66 -36.06 1.64
N SER A 387 9.12 -37.16 1.02
CA SER A 387 10.34 -37.15 0.19
C SER A 387 10.29 -36.12 -0.95
N ALA A 388 9.15 -35.96 -1.61
CA ALA A 388 8.98 -34.97 -2.67
C ALA A 388 9.05 -33.54 -2.12
N PHE A 389 8.40 -33.29 -0.99
CA PHE A 389 8.43 -31.99 -0.31
C PHE A 389 9.84 -31.64 0.19
N TYR A 390 10.54 -32.59 0.82
CA TYR A 390 11.91 -32.42 1.29
C TYR A 390 12.85 -31.99 0.15
N ASN A 391 12.77 -32.67 -1.00
CA ASN A 391 13.58 -32.32 -2.16
C ASN A 391 13.24 -30.91 -2.69
N ALA A 392 11.94 -30.63 -2.88
CA ALA A 392 11.49 -29.30 -3.31
C ALA A 392 11.92 -28.18 -2.36
N TYR A 393 11.91 -28.44 -1.05
CA TYR A 393 12.36 -27.49 -0.03
C TYR A 393 13.85 -27.19 -0.11
N TYR A 394 14.70 -28.20 -0.25
CA TYR A 394 16.15 -27.95 -0.37
C TYR A 394 16.56 -27.39 -1.73
N ASP A 395 15.79 -27.68 -2.78
CA ASP A 395 15.94 -27.00 -4.08
C ASP A 395 15.55 -25.52 -3.95
N TRP A 396 14.44 -25.22 -3.26
CA TRP A 396 14.04 -23.85 -2.93
C TRP A 396 15.12 -23.13 -2.12
N LEU A 397 15.62 -23.73 -1.04
CA LEU A 397 16.65 -23.15 -0.19
C LEU A 397 17.91 -22.78 -1.00
N THR A 398 18.31 -23.65 -1.93
CA THR A 398 19.47 -23.40 -2.81
C THR A 398 19.22 -22.21 -3.73
N ARG A 399 18.03 -22.08 -4.31
CA ARG A 399 17.66 -20.93 -5.15
C ARG A 399 17.65 -19.63 -4.35
N GLU A 400 17.08 -19.64 -3.15
CA GLU A 400 17.01 -18.47 -2.27
C GLU A 400 18.38 -18.03 -1.77
N GLN A 401 19.27 -18.98 -1.44
CA GLN A 401 20.68 -18.67 -1.14
C GLN A 401 21.36 -17.98 -2.31
N ALA A 402 21.17 -18.49 -3.54
CA ALA A 402 21.73 -17.87 -4.72
C ALA A 402 21.15 -16.47 -4.98
N LEU A 403 19.85 -16.27 -4.74
CA LEU A 403 19.21 -14.95 -4.82
C LEU A 403 19.83 -13.97 -3.83
N VAL A 404 19.97 -14.39 -2.57
CA VAL A 404 20.55 -13.56 -1.50
C VAL A 404 21.99 -13.16 -1.82
N GLU A 405 22.83 -14.09 -2.27
CA GLU A 405 24.22 -13.78 -2.64
C GLU A 405 24.30 -12.85 -3.85
N ARG A 406 23.46 -13.06 -4.89
CA ARG A 406 23.38 -12.13 -6.02
C ARG A 406 23.00 -10.73 -5.58
N GLY A 407 21.96 -10.59 -4.75
CA GLY A 407 21.52 -9.29 -4.24
C GLY A 407 22.59 -8.59 -3.39
N LEU A 408 23.27 -9.32 -2.51
CA LEU A 408 24.35 -8.74 -1.69
C LEU A 408 25.54 -8.25 -2.53
N ASN A 409 25.84 -8.92 -3.64
CA ASN A 409 26.89 -8.55 -4.59
C ASN A 409 26.50 -7.36 -5.49
N GLN A 410 25.21 -7.17 -5.76
CA GLN A 410 24.70 -6.03 -6.54
C GLN A 410 24.60 -4.74 -5.72
N LEU A 411 24.46 -4.85 -4.39
CA LEU A 411 24.34 -3.70 -3.52
C LEU A 411 25.71 -3.04 -3.24
N PRO A 412 25.78 -1.69 -3.19
CA PRO A 412 27.01 -0.98 -2.86
C PRO A 412 27.45 -1.28 -1.42
N ALA A 413 28.76 -1.34 -1.17
CA ALA A 413 29.31 -1.64 0.15
C ALA A 413 28.76 -0.68 1.23
N PRO A 414 28.64 -1.14 2.50
CA PRO A 414 28.21 -0.29 3.60
C PRO A 414 29.03 1.01 3.64
N GLY A 415 28.36 2.17 3.58
CA GLY A 415 28.99 3.49 3.61
C GLY A 415 29.31 4.12 2.26
N ALA A 416 29.20 3.40 1.14
CA ALA A 416 29.39 3.97 -0.20
C ALA A 416 28.18 4.79 -0.70
N SER A 417 27.03 4.69 -0.01
CA SER A 417 25.79 5.41 -0.36
C SER A 417 25.50 6.61 0.54
N ALA A 418 26.42 6.95 1.45
CA ALA A 418 26.38 8.26 2.08
C ALA A 418 26.75 9.30 1.01
N TRP A 419 26.04 10.43 0.95
CA TRP A 419 26.27 11.56 0.06
C TRP A 419 25.61 11.48 -1.33
N SER A 420 24.28 11.53 -1.34
CA SER A 420 23.52 12.43 -2.24
C SER A 420 22.25 12.93 -1.55
N VAL A 421 22.35 13.27 -0.26
CA VAL A 421 21.40 14.21 0.35
C VAL A 421 22.07 15.57 0.22
N ILE A 422 21.59 16.38 -0.72
CA ILE A 422 21.92 17.80 -0.75
C ILE A 422 21.47 18.36 0.60
N PRO A 423 22.35 19.02 1.38
CA PRO A 423 21.93 19.65 2.63
C PRO A 423 20.82 20.65 2.31
N VAL A 424 19.65 20.48 2.91
CA VAL A 424 18.66 21.54 3.00
C VAL A 424 19.29 22.62 3.87
N GLU A 425 19.79 23.69 3.26
CA GLU A 425 20.16 24.89 4.00
C GLU A 425 18.94 25.38 4.77
N THR A 426 19.04 25.32 6.09
CA THR A 426 18.09 25.94 7.00
C THR A 426 18.05 27.44 6.71
N PRO A 427 16.90 28.05 6.40
CA PRO A 427 16.81 29.49 6.27
C PRO A 427 17.22 30.15 7.59
N PRO A 428 17.99 31.26 7.57
CA PRO A 428 18.36 31.95 8.80
C PRO A 428 17.11 32.43 9.53
N ALA A 429 17.09 32.17 10.84
CA ALA A 429 16.04 32.62 11.74
C ALA A 429 15.87 34.14 11.62
N ALA A 430 14.66 34.56 11.24
CA ALA A 430 14.28 35.96 11.25
C ALA A 430 14.35 36.49 12.68
N THR A 431 15.28 37.40 12.92
CA THR A 431 15.38 38.22 14.14
C THR A 431 14.06 38.93 14.41
N ALA A 432 13.47 38.64 15.56
CA ALA A 432 12.34 39.36 16.11
C ALA A 432 12.75 40.81 16.41
N GLN A 433 12.30 41.76 15.59
CA GLN A 433 12.34 43.17 15.94
C GLN A 433 11.14 43.50 16.85
N SER A 434 11.51 43.98 18.03
CA SER A 434 10.67 44.58 19.06
C SER A 434 9.91 45.80 18.51
N SER A 435 8.58 45.70 18.46
CA SER A 435 7.68 46.83 18.23
C SER A 435 7.26 47.41 19.58
N ALA A 436 7.89 48.53 19.94
CA ALA A 436 7.57 49.32 21.10
C ALA A 436 6.14 49.91 21.03
N LEU A 437 5.48 49.94 22.19
CA LEU A 437 4.25 50.67 22.46
C LEU A 437 4.30 52.10 21.91
N ARG A 438 3.29 52.49 21.13
CA ARG A 438 2.89 53.90 21.01
C ARG A 438 1.43 54.05 21.43
N SER A 439 1.29 54.85 22.48
CA SER A 439 0.10 55.40 23.10
C SER A 439 -0.81 56.15 22.12
N LEU A 440 -2.12 55.91 22.26
CA LEU A 440 -3.21 56.70 21.70
C LEU A 440 -3.29 58.09 22.38
N PRO A 441 -3.60 59.18 21.65
CA PRO A 441 -4.05 60.44 22.24
C PRO A 441 -5.58 60.45 22.47
N PRO A 442 -6.08 61.30 23.37
CA PRO A 442 -7.47 61.27 23.82
C PRO A 442 -8.43 61.95 22.84
N ALA A 443 -9.68 61.48 22.87
CA ALA A 443 -10.83 62.11 22.27
C ALA A 443 -11.17 63.45 22.97
N GLY A 444 -11.58 64.44 22.17
CA GLY A 444 -12.07 65.70 22.69
C GLY A 444 -12.62 66.63 21.61
N LYS A 445 -13.86 66.38 21.18
CA LYS A 445 -15.03 67.27 21.38
C LYS A 445 -16.29 66.64 20.82
#